data_AF-A0A1A9I527-F1
#
_entry.id   AF-A0A1A9I527-F1
#
_cell.length_a   1.000
_cell.length_b   1.000
_cell.length_c   1.000
_cell.angle_alpha   90.00
_cell.angle_beta   90.00
_cell.angle_gamma   90.00
#
_symmetry.space_group_name_H-M   'P 1'
#
loop_
_entity.id
_entity.type
_entity.pdbx_description
1 polymer ?
#
loop_
_entity_poly.entity_id
_entity_poly.type
_entity_poly.pdbx_seq_one_letter_code
_entity_poly.pdbx_strand_id
1 'polypeptide(L)' 'MIKQVSSQNIDDLIQGIESIIENRCSLLDEDRKLLFQTIILLKKYKQRNDVTDVASLLLIVKAVSLLTKFFV' A
#
# COMPACT_ATOMS: atom_id res chain seq x y z
N MET A 1 -0.09 -2.81 26.96
CA MET A 1 -1.05 -3.14 25.89
C MET A 1 -0.83 -2.13 24.75
N ILE A 2 0.14 -2.39 23.87
CA ILE A 2 0.50 -1.50 22.75
C ILE A 2 0.53 -2.38 21.51
N LYS A 3 -0.61 -2.58 20.84
CA LYS A 3 -0.62 -3.45 19.64
C LYS A 3 -1.73 -3.20 18.60
N GLN A 4 -2.50 -2.11 18.69
CA GLN A 4 -3.66 -1.94 17.79
C GLN A 4 -3.55 -0.81 16.77
N VAL A 5 -2.87 0.31 17.09
CA VAL A 5 -2.86 1.49 16.20
C VAL A 5 -2.11 1.23 14.88
N SER A 6 -1.05 0.42 14.88
CA SER A 6 -0.27 0.16 13.66
C SER A 6 -0.97 -0.77 12.66
N SER A 7 -1.74 -1.76 13.14
CA SER A 7 -2.46 -2.69 12.27
C SER A 7 -3.60 -1.99 11.52
N GLN A 8 -4.32 -1.10 12.22
CA GLN A 8 -5.49 -0.44 11.67
C GLN A 8 -5.11 0.53 10.54
N ASN A 9 -4.03 1.28 10.73
CA ASN A 9 -3.49 2.16 9.69
C ASN A 9 -3.02 1.41 8.43
N ILE A 10 -2.51 0.18 8.57
CA ILE A 10 -2.12 -0.65 7.43
C ILE A 10 -3.38 -1.17 6.70
N ASP A 11 -4.40 -1.56 7.44
CA ASP A 11 -5.67 -2.03 6.87
C ASP A 11 -6.37 -0.90 6.09
N ASP A 12 -6.41 0.31 6.65
CA ASP A 12 -6.98 1.49 5.99
C ASP A 12 -6.20 1.83 4.71
N LEU A 13 -4.86 1.73 4.73
CA LEU A 13 -4.03 1.94 3.54
C LEU A 13 -4.28 0.88 2.46
N ILE A 14 -4.40 -0.39 2.84
CA ILE A 14 -4.74 -1.48 1.91
C ILE A 14 -6.09 -1.19 1.26
N GLN A 15 -7.11 -0.87 2.05
CA GLN A 15 -8.46 -0.61 1.57
C GLN A 15 -8.50 0.63 0.64
N GLY A 16 -7.76 1.68 0.96
CA GLY A 16 -7.64 2.85 0.11
C GLY A 16 -7.01 2.53 -1.25
N ILE A 17 -5.97 1.70 -1.28
CA ILE A 17 -5.34 1.24 -2.53
C ILE A 17 -6.29 0.36 -3.34
N GLU A 18 -6.97 -0.59 -2.71
CA GLU A 18 -7.95 -1.47 -3.36
C GLU A 18 -9.07 -0.64 -4.02
N SER A 19 -9.61 0.35 -3.30
CA SER A 19 -10.63 1.27 -3.83
C SER A 19 -10.14 2.06 -5.05
N ILE A 20 -8.87 2.50 -5.07
CA ILE A 20 -8.31 3.23 -6.20
C ILE A 20 -8.13 2.33 -7.43
N ILE A 21 -7.70 1.08 -7.24
CA ILE A 21 -7.59 0.11 -8.34
C ILE A 21 -8.98 -0.16 -8.95
N GLU A 22 -10.00 -0.33 -8.12
CA GLU A 22 -11.37 -0.64 -8.56
C GLU A 22 -12.04 0.54 -9.26
N ASN A 23 -11.85 1.76 -8.78
CA ASN A 23 -12.62 2.92 -9.24
C ASN A 23 -11.92 3.80 -10.28
N ARG A 24 -10.60 3.71 -10.46
CA ARG A 24 -9.87 4.56 -11.41
C ARG A 24 -9.59 3.82 -12.72
N CYS A 25 -10.31 4.18 -13.77
CA CYS A 25 -10.05 3.69 -15.14
C CYS A 25 -8.78 4.28 -15.77
N SER A 26 -8.24 5.37 -15.23
CA SER A 26 -7.05 6.07 -15.75
C SER A 26 -5.72 5.46 -15.30
N LEU A 27 -5.74 4.40 -14.47
CA LEU A 27 -4.53 3.71 -14.06
C LEU A 27 -3.95 2.90 -15.21
N LEU A 28 -2.68 3.16 -15.52
CA LEU A 28 -1.90 2.33 -16.43
C LEU A 28 -1.69 0.93 -15.83
N ASP A 29 -1.46 -0.06 -16.67
CA ASP A 29 -1.24 -1.45 -16.22
C ASP A 29 -0.03 -1.56 -15.28
N GLU A 30 1.02 -0.78 -15.53
CA GLU A 30 2.20 -0.70 -14.67
C GLU A 30 1.90 -0.12 -13.29
N ASP A 31 1.03 0.89 -13.24
CA ASP A 31 0.58 1.50 -11.99
C ASP A 31 -0.31 0.53 -11.19
N ARG A 32 -1.23 -0.18 -11.87
CA ARG A 32 -2.03 -1.24 -11.23
C ARG A 32 -1.13 -2.32 -10.64
N LYS A 33 -0.13 -2.76 -11.40
CA LYS A 33 0.83 -3.78 -10.96
C LYS A 33 1.61 -3.31 -9.72
N LEU A 34 2.07 -2.06 -9.69
CA LEU A 34 2.75 -1.47 -8.53
C LEU A 34 1.85 -1.44 -7.29
N LEU A 35 0.60 -1.02 -7.45
CA LEU A 35 -0.38 -0.97 -6.35
C LEU A 35 -0.71 -2.37 -5.80
N PHE A 36 -0.88 -3.36 -6.68
CA PHE A 36 -1.06 -4.76 -6.27
C PHE A 36 0.14 -5.32 -5.52
N GLN A 37 1.36 -5.07 -6.00
CA GLN A 37 2.59 -5.48 -5.31
C GLN A 37 2.69 -4.85 -3.92
N THR A 38 2.27 -3.58 -3.80
CA THR A 38 2.24 -2.86 -2.52
C THR A 38 1.24 -3.48 -1.55
N ILE A 39 0.02 -3.84 -1.99
CA ILE A 39 -0.96 -4.54 -1.15
C ILE A 39 -0.39 -5.85 -0.60
N ILE A 40 0.26 -6.66 -1.44
CA ILE A 40 0.87 -7.93 -1.02
C ILE A 40 1.93 -7.68 0.06
N LEU A 41 2.71 -6.62 -0.10
CA LEU A 41 3.79 -6.26 0.81
C LEU A 41 3.27 -5.77 2.16
N LEU A 42 2.23 -4.92 2.15
CA LEU A 42 1.53 -4.47 3.36
C LEU A 42 0.88 -5.63 4.12
N LYS A 43 0.25 -6.59 3.41
CA LYS A 43 -0.32 -7.82 4.01
C LYS A 43 0.77 -8.68 4.66
N LYS A 44 1.94 -8.82 4.01
CA LYS A 44 3.11 -9.52 4.58
C LYS A 44 3.68 -8.81 5.81
N TYR A 45 3.78 -7.49 5.77
CA TYR A 45 4.26 -6.68 6.88
C TYR A 45 3.36 -6.82 8.11
N LYS A 46 2.03 -6.77 7.91
CA LYS A 46 1.03 -7.02 8.97
C LYS A 46 1.16 -8.41 9.60
N GLN A 47 1.49 -9.44 8.81
CA GLN A 47 1.61 -10.82 9.33
C GLN A 47 2.90 -11.10 10.08
N ARG A 48 4.04 -10.57 9.61
CA ARG A 48 5.34 -10.98 10.15
C ARG A 48 5.89 -10.08 11.24
N ASN A 49 5.41 -8.84 11.39
CA ASN A 49 5.99 -7.86 12.33
C ASN A 49 7.53 -7.75 12.19
N ASP A 50 8.06 -8.13 11.04
CA ASP A 50 9.49 -8.29 10.78
C ASP A 50 10.01 -7.06 10.03
N VAL A 51 11.31 -6.82 10.14
CA VAL A 51 11.98 -5.62 9.67
C VAL A 51 11.79 -5.50 8.15
N THR A 52 11.13 -4.41 7.74
CA THR A 52 10.94 -4.06 6.34
C THR A 52 12.30 -3.81 5.71
N ASP A 53 12.70 -4.61 4.73
CA ASP A 53 13.92 -4.36 3.98
C ASP A 53 13.80 -3.07 3.13
N VAL A 54 14.92 -2.51 2.70
CA VAL A 54 14.96 -1.23 1.98
C VAL A 54 14.13 -1.26 0.70
N ALA A 55 14.03 -2.40 -0.01
CA ALA A 55 13.24 -2.51 -1.22
C ALA A 55 11.73 -2.47 -0.92
N SER A 56 11.32 -3.08 0.20
CA SER A 56 9.96 -3.03 0.72
C SER A 56 9.53 -1.61 1.10
N LEU A 57 10.40 -0.84 1.76
CA LEU A 57 10.14 0.58 2.07
C LEU A 57 10.05 1.43 0.80
N LEU A 58 10.93 1.19 -0.18
CA LEU A 58 10.93 1.91 -1.44
C LEU A 58 9.63 1.68 -2.24
N LEU A 59 9.09 0.47 -2.22
CA LEU A 59 7.79 0.15 -2.82
C LEU A 59 6.64 0.92 -2.17
N ILE A 60 6.61 1.00 -0.85
CA ILE A 60 5.60 1.77 -0.11
C ILE A 60 5.70 3.27 -0.45
N VAL A 61 6.91 3.84 -0.47
CA VAL A 61 7.10 5.26 -0.84
C VAL A 61 6.66 5.54 -2.27
N LYS A 62 6.98 4.64 -3.22
CA LYS A 62 6.52 4.77 -4.60
C LYS A 62 5.00 4.72 -4.72
N ALA A 63 4.34 3.82 -3.98
CA ALA A 63 2.90 3.73 -3.95
C ALA A 63 2.27 5.00 -3.37
N VAL A 64 2.75 5.51 -2.24
CA VAL A 64 2.28 6.78 -1.67
C VAL A 64 2.46 7.94 -2.65
N SER A 65 3.63 8.03 -3.30
CA SER A 65 3.90 9.06 -4.31
C SER A 65 3.03 8.94 -5.57
N LEU A 66 2.52 7.75 -5.89
CA LEU A 66 1.56 7.56 -6.97
C LEU A 66 0.16 7.99 -6.50
N LEU A 67 -0.21 7.61 -5.28
CA LEU A 67 -1.49 7.95 -4.67
C LEU A 67 -1.67 9.47 -4.56
N THR A 68 -0.64 10.24 -4.20
CA THR A 68 -0.72 11.71 -4.10
C THR A 68 -1.16 12.39 -5.41
N LYS A 69 -0.93 11.77 -6.58
CA LYS A 69 -1.39 12.29 -7.87
C LYS A 69 -2.91 12.25 -8.06
N PHE A 70 -3.61 11.46 -7.24
CA PHE A 70 -5.06 11.26 -7.32
C PHE A 70 -5.84 12.01 -6.23
N PHE A 71 -5.14 12.62 -5.27
CA PHE A 71 -5.71 13.38 -4.14
C PHE A 71 -5.54 14.90 -4.27
N VAL A 72 -5.21 15.41 -5.46
CA VAL A 72 -5.29 16.84 -5.82
C VAL A 72 -6.73 17.21 -6.16
#